data_AF-G5IJF3-F1
#
_entry.id   AF-G5IJF3-F1
#
_cell.length_a   1.000
_cell.length_b   1.000
_cell.length_c   1.000
_cell.angle_alpha   90.00
_cell.angle_beta   90.00
_cell.angle_gamma   90.00
#
_symmetry.space_group_name_H-M   'P 1'
#
loop_
_entity.id
_entity.type
_entity.pdbx_description
1 polymer ?
#
loop_
_entity_poly.entity_id
_entity_poly.type
_entity_poly.pdbx_seq_one_letter_code
_entity_poly.pdbx_strand_id
1 'polypeptide(L)'
;MEVTAKYRGGKYVLCDEQGSCLAQVQKVHGKSGQMRVLDGAGEMVYDVVKDGDRIAVSCREAGGSAAGQERDGRGKENCSMDGRILYEHDEAGNILQPSLFRPPMAEELLLETPWGELKIVQDKKREFEVYLEEKKAGAMSHMLSFQKKMTMTSEEMPKEVYGVILGLGMFMLREDDVEIV
;
A
#
# COMPACT_ATOMS: atom_id res chain seq x y z
N MET A 1 -5.67 14.01 7.71
CA MET A 1 -6.61 12.96 8.14
C MET A 1 -5.82 11.85 8.83
N GLU A 2 -6.10 11.57 10.09
CA GLU A 2 -5.58 10.38 10.76
C GLU A 2 -6.41 9.16 10.36
N VAL A 3 -5.73 8.06 10.07
CA VAL A 3 -6.32 6.78 9.68
C VAL A 3 -5.68 5.68 10.51
N THR A 4 -6.51 4.85 11.14
CA THR A 4 -6.05 3.68 11.89
C THR A 4 -6.40 2.41 11.15
N ALA A 5 -5.42 1.53 10.93
CA ALA A 5 -5.65 0.21 10.38
C ALA A 5 -5.61 -0.85 11.48
N LYS A 6 -6.70 -1.63 11.67
CA LYS A 6 -6.77 -2.70 12.68
C LYS A 6 -6.99 -4.05 12.02
N TYR A 7 -6.22 -5.06 12.44
CA TYR A 7 -6.42 -6.43 11.98
C TYR A 7 -7.70 -7.04 12.58
N ARG A 8 -8.65 -7.44 11.73
CA ARG A 8 -9.94 -8.04 12.11
C ARG A 8 -10.37 -9.07 11.07
N GLY A 9 -10.62 -10.31 11.49
CA GLY A 9 -11.21 -11.33 10.61
C GLY A 9 -10.41 -11.62 9.33
N GLY A 10 -9.07 -11.64 9.41
CA GLY A 10 -8.21 -11.97 8.27
C GLY A 10 -7.84 -10.78 7.36
N LYS A 11 -8.21 -9.56 7.73
CA LYS A 11 -7.94 -8.33 6.95
C LYS A 11 -7.61 -7.16 7.87
N TYR A 12 -6.88 -6.18 7.35
CA TYR A 12 -6.75 -4.86 7.98
C TYR A 12 -7.93 -4.00 7.55
N VAL A 13 -8.61 -3.37 8.51
CA VAL A 13 -9.70 -2.42 8.26
C VAL A 13 -9.17 -1.02 8.58
N LEU A 14 -9.16 -0.14 7.59
CA LEU A 14 -8.73 1.25 7.71
C LEU A 14 -9.95 2.11 8.07
N CYS A 15 -9.87 2.81 9.20
CA CYS A 15 -10.91 3.72 9.66
C CYS A 15 -10.35 5.13 9.82
N ASP A 16 -11.15 6.15 9.52
CA ASP A 16 -10.86 7.53 9.90
C ASP A 16 -11.03 7.75 11.42
N GLU A 17 -10.76 8.98 11.86
CA GLU A 17 -10.92 9.44 13.25
C GLU A 17 -12.34 9.26 13.81
N GLN A 18 -13.36 9.24 12.93
CA GLN A 18 -14.77 9.09 13.29
C GLN A 18 -15.18 7.61 13.34
N GLY A 19 -14.29 6.69 12.96
CA GLY A 19 -14.54 5.26 12.91
C GLY A 19 -15.17 4.78 11.60
N SER A 20 -15.32 5.66 10.60
CA SER A 20 -15.86 5.27 9.29
C SER A 20 -14.84 4.43 8.54
N CYS A 21 -15.29 3.30 7.98
CA CYS A 21 -14.44 2.42 7.17
C CYS A 21 -14.10 3.10 5.84
N LEU A 22 -12.81 3.31 5.57
CA LEU A 22 -12.31 3.91 4.34
C LEU A 22 -11.94 2.84 3.31
N ALA A 23 -11.24 1.79 3.75
CA ALA A 23 -10.75 0.72 2.92
C ALA A 23 -10.41 -0.52 3.76
N GLN A 24 -10.21 -1.65 3.11
CA GLN A 24 -9.83 -2.90 3.74
C GLN A 24 -8.71 -3.55 2.94
N VAL A 25 -7.73 -4.15 3.61
CA VAL A 25 -6.59 -4.82 2.97
C VAL A 25 -6.53 -6.26 3.43
N GLN A 26 -6.62 -7.19 2.48
CA GLN A 26 -6.67 -8.62 2.74
C GLN A 26 -5.54 -9.34 2.01
N LYS A 27 -4.72 -10.11 2.73
CA LYS A 27 -3.77 -11.05 2.10
C LYS A 27 -4.54 -12.20 1.45
N VAL A 28 -4.17 -12.56 0.23
CA VAL A 28 -4.78 -13.70 -0.47
C VAL A 28 -4.16 -15.00 0.03
N HIS A 29 -4.97 -15.88 0.62
CA HIS A 29 -4.50 -17.16 1.12
C HIS A 29 -3.88 -18.01 -0.01
N GLY A 30 -2.74 -18.63 0.26
CA GLY A 30 -1.99 -19.43 -0.71
C GLY A 30 -1.14 -18.62 -1.70
N LYS A 31 -1.13 -17.28 -1.61
CA LYS A 31 -0.31 -16.40 -2.47
C LYS A 31 0.38 -15.32 -1.63
N SER A 32 1.60 -15.59 -1.17
CA SER A 32 2.36 -14.70 -0.28
C SER A 32 2.60 -13.30 -0.86
N GLY A 33 2.71 -13.19 -2.18
CA GLY A 33 2.89 -11.92 -2.90
C GLY A 33 1.60 -11.23 -3.35
N GLN A 34 0.41 -11.58 -2.85
CA GLN A 34 -0.84 -10.97 -3.34
C GLN A 34 -1.72 -10.43 -2.21
N MET A 35 -2.19 -9.19 -2.36
CA MET A 35 -3.16 -8.53 -1.50
C MET A 35 -4.33 -7.97 -2.31
N ARG A 36 -5.51 -8.00 -1.73
CA ARG A 36 -6.71 -7.34 -2.25
C ARG A 36 -7.03 -6.12 -1.41
N VAL A 37 -7.34 -5.02 -2.09
CA VAL A 37 -7.88 -3.82 -1.47
C VAL A 37 -9.35 -3.75 -1.78
N LEU A 38 -10.16 -3.65 -0.73
CA LEU A 38 -11.59 -3.45 -0.80
C LEU A 38 -11.93 -2.04 -0.34
N ASP A 39 -13.03 -1.49 -0.84
CA ASP A 39 -13.54 -0.21 -0.38
C ASP A 39 -14.16 -0.31 1.04
N GLY A 40 -14.72 0.81 1.51
CA GLY A 40 -15.44 0.88 2.78
C GLY A 40 -16.65 -0.06 2.86
N ALA A 41 -17.29 -0.39 1.73
CA ALA A 41 -18.41 -1.32 1.64
C ALA A 41 -17.98 -2.78 1.61
N GLY A 42 -16.70 -3.06 1.30
CA GLY A 42 -16.16 -4.40 1.17
C GLY A 42 -16.18 -4.94 -0.25
N GLU A 43 -16.38 -4.10 -1.25
CA GLU A 43 -16.23 -4.48 -2.65
C GLU A 43 -14.76 -4.39 -3.07
N MET A 44 -14.28 -5.39 -3.82
CA MET A 44 -12.87 -5.40 -4.26
C MET A 44 -12.63 -4.33 -5.32
N VAL A 45 -11.67 -3.44 -5.07
CA VAL A 45 -11.31 -2.32 -5.95
C VAL A 45 -9.95 -2.53 -6.61
N TYR A 46 -8.96 -3.00 -5.85
CA TYR A 46 -7.61 -3.25 -6.37
C TYR A 46 -7.09 -4.62 -6.00
N ASP A 47 -6.28 -5.18 -6.89
CA ASP A 47 -5.43 -6.33 -6.65
C ASP A 47 -3.97 -5.89 -6.75
N VAL A 48 -3.20 -6.12 -5.69
CA VAL A 48 -1.80 -5.71 -5.55
C VAL A 48 -0.95 -6.98 -5.52
N VAL A 49 -0.07 -7.12 -6.50
CA VAL A 49 0.81 -8.29 -6.66
C VAL A 49 2.27 -7.84 -6.57
N LYS A 50 3.05 -8.55 -5.75
CA LYS A 50 4.50 -8.45 -5.63
C LYS A 50 5.13 -9.70 -6.23
N ASP A 51 6.00 -9.50 -7.20
CA ASP A 51 6.84 -10.55 -7.81
C ASP A 51 8.31 -10.11 -7.80
N GLY A 52 9.12 -10.74 -6.94
CA GLY A 52 10.45 -10.24 -6.60
C GLY A 52 10.36 -8.80 -6.09
N ASP A 53 11.02 -7.89 -6.80
CA ASP A 53 11.05 -6.46 -6.48
C ASP A 53 10.01 -5.67 -7.27
N ARG A 54 9.25 -6.30 -8.15
CA ARG A 54 8.22 -5.63 -8.96
C ARG A 54 6.88 -5.63 -8.23
N ILE A 55 6.16 -4.55 -8.41
CA ILE A 55 4.80 -4.36 -7.93
C ILE A 55 3.90 -4.11 -9.14
N ALA A 56 2.78 -4.81 -9.20
CA ALA A 56 1.70 -4.54 -10.12
C ALA A 56 0.42 -4.30 -9.32
N VAL A 57 -0.30 -3.22 -9.61
CA VAL A 57 -1.61 -2.93 -9.06
C VAL A 57 -2.61 -2.85 -10.20
N SER A 58 -3.64 -3.68 -10.14
CA SER A 58 -4.71 -3.69 -11.13
C SER A 58 -6.03 -3.31 -10.49
N CYS A 59 -6.82 -2.51 -11.19
CA CYS A 59 -8.17 -2.16 -10.77
C CYS A 59 -9.16 -3.18 -11.28
N ARG A 60 -10.17 -3.50 -10.48
CA ARG A 60 -11.35 -4.20 -10.99
C ARG A 60 -12.29 -3.19 -11.64
N GLU A 61 -12.75 -3.50 -12.84
CA GLU A 61 -13.96 -2.86 -13.36
C GLU A 61 -15.10 -3.13 -12.36
N ALA A 62 -15.81 -2.07 -11.97
CA ALA A 62 -17.08 -2.25 -11.28
C ALA A 62 -18.00 -2.99 -12.25
N GLY A 63 -18.18 -4.30 -12.03
CA GLY A 63 -19.03 -5.15 -12.86
C GLY A 63 -20.40 -4.50 -13.00
N GLY A 64 -20.85 -4.37 -14.26
CA GLY A 64 -22.06 -3.66 -14.61
C GLY A 64 -23.28 -4.03 -13.77
N SER A 65 -23.89 -3.02 -13.18
CA SER A 65 -25.32 -2.99 -12.93
C SER A 65 -25.87 -1.71 -13.55
N ALA A 66 -26.83 -1.88 -14.46
CA ALA A 66 -27.43 -0.81 -15.23
C ALA A 66 -28.21 0.15 -14.33
N ALA A 67 -27.74 1.40 -14.21
CA ALA A 67 -28.54 2.61 -14.09
C ALA A 67 -27.56 3.79 -14.03
N GLY A 68 -27.65 4.69 -15.02
CA GLY A 68 -26.64 5.71 -15.26
C GLY A 68 -26.49 6.73 -14.13
N GLN A 69 -25.27 7.24 -13.99
CA GLN A 69 -25.04 8.68 -13.94
C GLN A 69 -23.55 8.94 -14.19
N GLU A 70 -23.27 9.66 -15.27
CA GLU A 70 -21.97 10.27 -15.55
C GLU A 70 -21.55 11.13 -14.35
N ARG A 71 -20.39 10.80 -13.75
CA ARG A 71 -19.62 11.73 -12.92
C ARG A 71 -18.14 11.53 -13.22
N ASP A 72 -17.58 12.58 -13.81
CA ASP A 72 -16.18 12.81 -14.19
C ASP A 72 -15.52 11.76 -15.10
N GLY A 73 -15.27 12.18 -16.35
CA GLY A 73 -14.57 11.44 -17.39
C GLY A 73 -13.07 11.20 -17.14
N ARG A 74 -12.70 10.65 -15.98
CA ARG A 74 -11.47 9.86 -15.81
C ARG A 74 -11.88 8.40 -15.77
N GLY A 75 -12.03 7.81 -16.95
CA GLY A 75 -12.49 6.44 -17.12
C GLY A 75 -11.73 5.48 -16.22
N LYS A 76 -12.47 4.67 -15.44
CA LYS A 76 -11.96 3.44 -14.80
C LYS A 76 -11.78 2.33 -15.86
N GLU A 77 -11.20 2.65 -17.01
CA GLU A 77 -10.84 1.69 -18.05
C GLU A 77 -9.35 1.39 -17.87
N ASN A 78 -9.01 0.16 -17.47
CA ASN A 78 -7.65 -0.36 -17.38
C ASN A 78 -6.64 0.49 -16.58
N CYS A 79 -6.94 0.80 -15.31
CA CYS A 79 -5.91 1.34 -14.43
C CYS A 79 -5.00 0.19 -13.94
N SER A 80 -3.89 0.02 -14.66
CA SER A 80 -2.71 -0.76 -14.26
C SER A 80 -1.66 0.23 -13.77
N MET A 81 -1.11 -0.02 -12.59
CA MET A 81 -0.01 0.73 -12.01
C MET A 81 1.13 -0.22 -11.79
N ASP A 82 2.31 0.15 -12.26
CA ASP A 82 3.51 -0.67 -12.16
C ASP A 82 4.55 0.06 -11.30
N GLY A 83 5.30 -0.72 -10.54
CA GLY A 83 6.19 -0.20 -9.54
C GLY A 83 7.30 -1.16 -9.18
N ARG A 84 8.19 -0.69 -8.31
CA ARG A 84 9.31 -1.49 -7.83
C ARG A 84 9.74 -1.10 -6.43
N ILE A 85 10.29 -2.07 -5.72
CA ILE A 85 10.99 -1.89 -4.45
C ILE A 85 12.47 -1.63 -4.76
N LEU A 86 13.04 -0.66 -4.04
CA LEU A 86 14.44 -0.30 -4.09
C LEU A 86 15.09 -0.59 -2.74
N TYR A 87 16.35 -0.99 -2.80
CA TYR A 87 17.16 -1.37 -1.66
C TYR A 87 18.40 -0.49 -1.61
N GLU A 88 18.96 -0.31 -0.41
CA GLU A 88 20.21 0.41 -0.20
C GLU A 88 21.37 -0.36 -0.88
N HIS A 89 22.34 0.34 -1.47
CA HIS A 89 23.50 -0.27 -2.14
C HIS A 89 24.81 0.20 -1.51
N ASP A 90 25.85 -0.65 -1.56
CA ASP A 90 27.22 -0.30 -1.17
C ASP A 90 27.94 0.51 -2.28
N GLU A 91 29.16 0.97 -2.00
CA GLU A 91 29.98 1.72 -2.97
C GLU A 91 30.30 0.91 -4.25
N ALA A 92 30.23 -0.41 -4.18
CA ALA A 92 30.44 -1.31 -5.31
C ALA A 92 29.14 -1.63 -6.09
N GLY A 93 28.00 -1.07 -5.66
CA GLY A 93 26.70 -1.27 -6.29
C GLY A 93 26.03 -2.61 -5.94
N ASN A 94 26.43 -3.26 -4.85
CA ASN A 94 25.74 -4.44 -4.33
C ASN A 94 24.67 -4.03 -3.32
N ILE A 95 23.54 -4.73 -3.29
CA ILE A 95 22.51 -4.51 -2.27
C ILE A 95 23.10 -4.74 -0.88
N LEU A 96 22.93 -3.76 0.01
CA LEU A 96 23.37 -3.85 1.39
C LEU A 96 22.53 -4.88 2.14
N GLN A 97 23.13 -6.05 2.36
CA GLN A 97 22.54 -7.13 3.11
C GLN A 97 23.31 -7.31 4.43
N PRO A 98 22.73 -6.92 5.59
CA PRO A 98 23.44 -6.96 6.87
C PRO A 98 23.69 -8.40 7.38
N SER A 99 23.02 -9.40 6.80
CA SER A 99 23.17 -10.80 7.16
C SER A 99 22.78 -11.72 6.00
N LEU A 100 23.58 -12.75 5.76
CA LEU A 100 23.29 -13.80 4.75
C LEU A 100 21.96 -14.52 4.97
N PHE A 101 21.43 -14.51 6.21
CA PHE A 101 20.21 -15.21 6.59
C PHE A 101 18.97 -14.32 6.62
N ARG A 102 19.12 -13.01 6.42
CA ARG A 102 17.98 -12.09 6.36
C ARG A 102 17.89 -11.43 4.98
N PRO A 103 16.68 -11.34 4.41
CA PRO A 103 16.46 -10.52 3.23
C PRO A 103 16.89 -9.06 3.45
N PRO A 104 17.31 -8.36 2.39
CA PRO A 104 17.61 -6.94 2.46
C PRO A 104 16.36 -6.14 2.86
N MET A 105 16.59 -5.01 3.53
CA MET A 105 15.54 -4.11 3.96
C MET A 105 15.17 -3.19 2.80
N ALA A 106 13.89 -3.17 2.42
CA ALA A 106 13.39 -2.19 1.46
C ALA A 106 13.59 -0.76 2.00
N GLU A 107 14.12 0.12 1.16
CA GLU A 107 14.34 1.54 1.48
C GLU A 107 13.25 2.39 0.84
N GLU A 108 12.98 2.15 -0.44
CA GLU A 108 11.96 2.88 -1.18
C GLU A 108 11.06 1.93 -1.98
N LEU A 109 9.85 2.39 -2.28
CA LEU A 109 8.96 1.78 -3.25
C LEU A 109 8.42 2.90 -4.13
N LEU A 110 8.58 2.73 -5.44
CA LEU A 110 8.06 3.63 -6.47
C LEU A 110 6.90 2.96 -7.18
N LEU A 111 5.80 3.67 -7.40
CA LEU A 111 4.64 3.21 -8.15
C LEU A 111 4.16 4.33 -9.08
N GLU A 112 4.11 4.06 -10.38
CA GLU A 112 3.52 4.97 -11.36
C GLU A 112 2.00 4.92 -11.26
N THR A 113 1.35 6.03 -10.93
CA THR A 113 -0.10 6.11 -10.79
C THR A 113 -0.72 7.14 -11.74
N PRO A 114 -2.03 7.08 -12.04
CA PRO A 114 -2.70 8.12 -12.82
C PRO A 114 -2.68 9.52 -12.18
N TRP A 115 -2.29 9.62 -10.91
CA TRP A 115 -2.18 10.88 -10.16
C TRP A 115 -0.74 11.37 -10.02
N GLY A 116 0.22 10.66 -10.61
CA GLY A 116 1.65 10.94 -10.51
C GLY A 116 2.45 9.82 -9.87
N GLU A 117 3.76 10.01 -9.74
CA GLU A 117 4.64 9.06 -9.08
C GLU A 117 4.34 9.02 -7.58
N LEU A 118 3.94 7.84 -7.08
CA LEU A 118 3.81 7.56 -5.67
C LEU A 118 5.11 6.94 -5.17
N LYS A 119 5.74 7.58 -4.18
CA LYS A 119 6.92 7.08 -3.50
C LYS A 119 6.63 6.79 -2.03
N ILE A 120 7.00 5.61 -1.56
CA ILE A 120 7.00 5.25 -0.14
C ILE A 120 8.44 5.03 0.29
N VAL A 121 8.89 5.75 1.32
CA VAL A 121 10.24 5.63 1.89
C VAL A 121 10.12 5.06 3.29
N GLN A 122 10.94 4.05 3.62
CA GLN A 122 11.00 3.44 4.93
C GLN A 122 12.34 3.73 5.60
N ASP A 123 12.30 4.22 6.84
CA ASP A 123 13.51 4.41 7.63
C ASP A 123 13.98 3.14 8.36
N LYS A 124 15.13 3.23 9.05
CA LYS A 124 15.69 2.12 9.84
C LYS A 124 14.81 1.70 11.03
N LYS A 125 13.88 2.56 11.47
CA LYS A 125 12.93 2.29 12.56
C LYS A 125 11.59 1.73 12.07
N ARG A 126 11.43 1.48 10.76
CA ARG A 126 10.16 1.03 10.15
C ARG A 126 9.06 2.09 10.24
N GLU A 127 9.45 3.35 10.27
CA GLU A 127 8.57 4.49 10.03
C GLU A 127 8.59 4.80 8.53
N PHE A 128 7.43 5.12 7.98
CA PHE A 128 7.23 5.28 6.54
C PHE A 128 6.77 6.68 6.22
N GLU A 129 7.31 7.25 5.16
CA GLU A 129 6.86 8.49 4.56
C GLU A 129 6.30 8.23 3.17
N VAL A 130 5.20 8.91 2.84
CA VAL A 130 4.51 8.76 1.56
C VAL A 130 4.58 10.09 0.81
N TYR A 131 5.00 10.04 -0.44
CA TYR A 131 5.16 11.17 -1.34
C TYR A 131 4.36 10.92 -2.61
N LEU A 132 3.72 11.97 -3.13
CA LEU A 132 3.09 12.00 -4.45
C LEU A 132 3.70 13.18 -5.21
N GLU A 133 4.30 12.95 -6.37
CA GLU A 133 4.99 13.99 -7.16
C GLU A 133 5.98 14.81 -6.29
N GLU A 134 6.84 14.09 -5.55
CA GLU A 134 7.83 14.63 -4.60
C GLU A 134 7.25 15.42 -3.40
N LYS A 135 5.93 15.60 -3.32
CA LYS A 135 5.28 16.28 -2.18
C LYS A 135 4.89 15.26 -1.13
N LYS A 136 5.20 15.54 0.13
CA LYS A 136 4.80 14.70 1.26
C LYS A 136 3.27 14.62 1.35
N ALA A 137 2.74 13.43 1.06
CA ALA A 137 1.32 13.11 1.01
C ALA A 137 0.84 12.37 2.26
N GLY A 138 1.76 11.81 3.06
CA GLY A 138 1.42 11.20 4.32
C GLY A 138 2.60 10.50 5.02
N ALA A 139 2.26 9.75 6.06
CA ALA A 139 3.19 8.90 6.80
C ALA A 139 2.47 7.68 7.38
N MET A 140 3.20 6.60 7.65
CA MET A 140 2.72 5.42 8.37
C MET A 140 3.68 5.04 9.49
N SER A 141 3.11 4.68 10.64
CA SER A 141 3.85 4.29 11.85
C SER A 141 3.26 3.02 12.45
N HIS A 142 3.98 2.44 13.43
CA HIS A 142 3.58 1.20 14.11
C HIS A 142 3.44 0.02 13.14
N MET A 143 4.23 0.03 12.06
CA MET A 143 4.09 -0.90 10.95
C MET A 143 4.38 -2.36 11.31
N LEU A 144 4.96 -2.62 12.49
CA LEU A 144 5.19 -3.97 13.03
C LEU A 144 4.06 -4.48 13.93
N SER A 145 3.27 -3.59 14.56
CA SER A 145 2.25 -3.98 15.54
C SER A 145 0.89 -4.32 14.92
N PHE A 146 0.01 -5.07 15.58
CA PHE A 146 -1.32 -5.41 15.02
C PHE A 146 -2.20 -4.21 14.62
N GLN A 147 -1.94 -3.03 15.18
CA GLN A 147 -2.61 -1.78 14.83
C GLN A 147 -1.63 -0.84 14.13
N LYS A 148 -1.91 -0.48 12.88
CA LYS A 148 -1.09 0.46 12.12
C LYS A 148 -1.70 1.84 12.21
N LYS A 149 -0.87 2.87 12.16
CA LYS A 149 -1.33 4.26 12.09
C LYS A 149 -0.84 4.89 10.80
N MET A 150 -1.71 5.69 10.19
CA MET A 150 -1.44 6.41 8.97
C MET A 150 -1.91 7.86 9.15
N THR A 151 -1.20 8.81 8.58
CA THR A 151 -1.62 10.21 8.50
C THR A 151 -1.53 10.65 7.06
N MET A 152 -2.67 10.95 6.45
CA MET A 152 -2.75 11.37 5.04
C MET A 152 -3.05 12.86 4.98
N THR A 153 -2.25 13.60 4.21
CA THR A 153 -2.35 15.06 4.03
C THR A 153 -2.83 15.45 2.64
N SER A 154 -2.72 14.57 1.64
CA SER A 154 -3.20 14.83 0.29
C SER A 154 -4.70 14.53 0.15
N GLU A 155 -5.45 15.51 -0.36
CA GLU A 155 -6.85 15.38 -0.77
C GLU A 155 -7.00 14.91 -2.23
N GLU A 156 -5.90 14.83 -2.97
CA GLU A 156 -5.90 14.51 -4.41
C GLU A 156 -6.13 13.00 -4.66
N MET A 157 -5.86 12.16 -3.67
CA MET A 157 -5.97 10.70 -3.77
C MET A 157 -7.33 10.18 -3.29
N PRO A 158 -7.99 9.28 -4.04
CA PRO A 158 -9.17 8.56 -3.55
C PRO A 158 -8.87 7.78 -2.28
N LYS A 159 -9.85 7.68 -1.37
CA LYS A 159 -9.69 7.05 -0.05
C LYS A 159 -9.31 5.57 -0.13
N GLU A 160 -9.74 4.88 -1.18
CA GLU A 160 -9.44 3.47 -1.43
C GLU A 160 -7.93 3.26 -1.71
N VAL A 161 -7.24 4.28 -2.22
CA VAL A 161 -5.78 4.26 -2.45
C VAL A 161 -5.03 4.17 -1.13
N TYR A 162 -5.61 4.59 0.00
CA TYR A 162 -4.98 4.41 1.31
C TYR A 162 -4.80 2.92 1.65
N GLY A 163 -5.71 2.06 1.19
CA GLY A 163 -5.56 0.62 1.28
C GLY A 163 -4.41 0.09 0.42
N VAL A 164 -4.22 0.65 -0.78
CA VAL A 164 -3.05 0.34 -1.63
C VAL A 164 -1.76 0.75 -0.92
N ILE A 165 -1.66 1.98 -0.44
CA ILE A 165 -0.49 2.50 0.30
C ILE A 165 -0.15 1.60 1.49
N LEU A 166 -1.14 1.18 2.28
CA LEU A 166 -0.90 0.27 3.39
C LEU A 166 -0.38 -1.09 2.90
N GLY A 167 -0.97 -1.67 1.85
CA GLY A 167 -0.54 -2.94 1.27
C GLY A 167 0.90 -2.88 0.75
N LEU A 168 1.27 -1.79 0.08
CA LEU A 168 2.64 -1.53 -0.38
C LEU A 168 3.62 -1.42 0.79
N GLY A 169 3.28 -0.65 1.83
CA GLY A 169 4.08 -0.56 3.05
C GLY A 169 4.26 -1.94 3.71
N MET A 170 3.22 -2.77 3.72
CA MET A 170 3.32 -4.15 4.22
C MET A 170 4.22 -5.05 3.36
N PHE A 171 4.34 -4.81 2.06
CA PHE A 171 5.26 -5.52 1.17
C PHE A 171 6.72 -5.12 1.34
N MET A 172 6.98 -3.93 1.88
CA MET A 172 8.33 -3.45 2.23
C MET A 172 8.85 -4.04 3.56
N LEU A 173 7.95 -4.54 4.41
CA LEU A 173 8.32 -5.23 5.64
C LEU A 173 8.81 -6.65 5.35
N ARG A 174 9.80 -7.12 6.11
CA ARG A 174 10.21 -8.53 6.05
C ARG A 174 9.23 -9.40 6.82
N GLU A 175 9.09 -10.68 6.44
CA GLU A 175 8.20 -11.60 7.14
C GLU A 175 8.63 -11.84 8.60
N ASP A 176 9.93 -11.70 8.92
CA ASP A 176 10.49 -11.79 10.27
C ASP A 176 10.42 -10.48 11.07
N ASP A 177 9.94 -9.38 10.48
CA ASP A 177 9.83 -8.08 11.17
C ASP A 177 8.60 -8.01 12.10
N VAL A 178 7.71 -9.00 12.11
CA VAL A 178 6.52 -8.98 12.97
C VAL A 178 6.90 -9.16 14.45
N GLU A 179 6.72 -8.12 15.25
CA GLU A 179 6.76 -8.23 16.71
C GLU A 179 5.59 -9.11 17.18
N ILE A 180 5.91 -10.28 17.73
CA ILE A 180 5.00 -11.04 18.59
C ILE A 180 4.97 -10.29 19.92
N VAL A 181 3.95 -9.45 20.10
CA VAL A 181 3.59 -8.90 21.42
C VAL A 181 2.62 -9.85 22.10
#